data_AF-A0A7S2BWL2-F1
#
_entry.id   AF-A0A7S2BWL2-F1
#
_cell.length_a   1.000
_cell.length_b   1.000
_cell.length_c   1.000
_cell.angle_alpha   90.00
_cell.angle_beta   90.00
_cell.angle_gamma   90.00
#
_symmetry.space_group_name_H-M   'P 1'
#
loop_
_entity.id
_entity.type
_entity.pdbx_description
1 polymer ?
#
loop_
_entity_poly.entity_id
_entity_poly.type
_entity_poly.pdbx_seq_one_letter_code
_entity_poly.pdbx_strand_id
1 'polypeptide(L)'
;AAGDAEAAAAEAAARIRQAALERELVEAGRILPQQLIPRYCNELKLPRELQDAAMAIAGNTTALEIIPGRKPQVVSALSLHMAHYFFPNADLSRADIARHTGVSEMQLKRGHKLMYGSWEKLLPDNIKQSCDAEHIVEVLHP
;
A
#
# COMPACT_ATOMS: atom_id res chain seq x y z
N ALA A 1 -12.53 46.27 -19.84
CA ALA A 1 -11.09 46.00 -19.63
C ALA A 1 -10.80 45.52 -18.21
N ALA A 2 -11.02 46.34 -17.15
CA ALA A 2 -10.78 45.90 -15.77
C ALA A 2 -11.77 44.84 -15.27
N GLY A 3 -13.07 44.98 -15.60
CA GLY A 3 -14.11 44.01 -15.20
C GLY A 3 -14.01 42.65 -15.89
N ASP A 4 -13.49 42.62 -17.13
CA ASP A 4 -13.31 41.36 -17.88
C ASP A 4 -12.18 40.51 -17.31
N ALA A 5 -11.13 41.16 -16.77
CA ALA A 5 -10.00 40.48 -16.13
C ALA A 5 -10.38 39.93 -14.74
N GLU A 6 -11.18 40.66 -13.98
CA GLU A 6 -11.66 40.23 -12.66
C GLU A 6 -12.64 39.05 -12.77
N ALA A 7 -13.54 39.08 -13.77
CA ALA A 7 -14.41 37.96 -14.09
C ALA A 7 -13.63 36.71 -14.52
N ALA A 8 -12.61 36.88 -15.38
CA ALA A 8 -11.76 35.76 -15.81
C ALA A 8 -10.95 35.14 -14.66
N ALA A 9 -10.47 35.96 -13.71
CA ALA A 9 -9.74 35.48 -12.54
C ALA A 9 -10.66 34.71 -11.56
N ALA A 10 -11.89 35.21 -11.37
CA ALA A 10 -12.91 34.52 -10.57
C ALA A 10 -13.32 33.18 -11.20
N GLU A 11 -13.47 33.12 -12.51
CA GLU A 11 -13.75 31.87 -13.24
C GLU A 11 -12.59 30.87 -13.15
N ALA A 12 -11.34 31.33 -13.23
CA ALA A 12 -10.17 30.47 -13.06
C ALA A 12 -10.08 29.89 -11.64
N ALA A 13 -10.33 30.71 -10.62
CA ALA A 13 -10.37 30.25 -9.22
C ALA A 13 -11.51 29.24 -8.96
N ALA A 14 -12.67 29.46 -9.58
CA ALA A 14 -13.80 28.53 -9.51
C ALA A 14 -13.46 27.17 -10.17
N ARG A 15 -12.78 27.18 -11.33
CA ARG A 15 -12.33 25.95 -12.02
C ARG A 15 -11.31 25.16 -11.19
N ILE A 16 -10.38 25.84 -10.53
CA ILE A 16 -9.39 25.20 -9.63
C ILE A 16 -10.09 24.56 -8.43
N ARG A 17 -11.06 25.26 -7.83
CA ARG A 17 -11.86 24.73 -6.72
C ARG A 17 -12.71 23.54 -7.14
N GLN A 18 -13.28 23.57 -8.33
CA GLN A 18 -14.08 22.48 -8.88
C GLN A 18 -13.22 21.24 -9.19
N ALA A 19 -12.03 21.41 -9.76
CA ALA A 19 -11.09 20.32 -10.00
C ALA A 19 -10.54 19.68 -8.70
N ALA A 20 -10.37 20.48 -7.63
CA ALA A 20 -9.98 19.97 -6.31
C ALA A 20 -11.09 19.12 -5.68
N LEU A 21 -12.36 19.58 -5.76
CA LEU A 21 -13.52 18.85 -5.24
C LEU A 21 -13.78 17.56 -6.05
N GLU A 22 -13.60 17.58 -7.37
CA GLU A 22 -13.70 16.39 -8.22
C GLU A 22 -12.60 15.36 -7.91
N ARG A 23 -11.36 15.80 -7.64
CA ARG A 23 -10.30 14.92 -7.12
C ARG A 23 -10.66 14.33 -5.77
N GLU A 24 -11.21 15.13 -4.86
CA GLU A 24 -11.63 14.72 -3.53
C GLU A 24 -12.82 13.73 -3.57
N LEU A 25 -13.76 13.92 -4.50
CA LEU A 25 -14.88 12.99 -4.75
C LEU A 25 -14.44 11.69 -5.43
N VAL A 26 -13.44 11.74 -6.32
CA VAL A 26 -12.82 10.54 -6.92
C VAL A 26 -12.00 9.77 -5.89
N GLU A 27 -11.33 10.46 -4.96
CA GLU A 27 -10.64 9.85 -3.81
C GLU A 27 -11.64 9.26 -2.81
N ALA A 28 -12.77 9.95 -2.56
CA ALA A 28 -13.84 9.50 -1.67
C ALA A 28 -14.56 8.21 -2.13
N GLY A 29 -14.46 7.85 -3.42
CA GLY A 29 -14.97 6.60 -3.98
C GLY A 29 -13.93 5.49 -4.18
N ARG A 30 -12.64 5.75 -3.88
CA ARG A 30 -11.55 4.79 -4.06
C ARG A 30 -11.14 4.17 -2.73
N ILE A 31 -11.33 2.87 -2.60
CA ILE A 31 -10.76 2.10 -1.49
C ILE A 31 -9.24 2.10 -1.67
N LEU A 32 -8.51 2.68 -0.71
CA LEU A 32 -7.05 2.62 -0.67
C LEU A 32 -6.58 1.24 -0.19
N PRO A 33 -5.44 0.72 -0.67
CA PRO A 33 -4.90 -0.56 -0.19
C PRO A 33 -4.78 -0.63 1.34
N GLN A 34 -4.33 0.46 1.97
CA GLN A 34 -4.15 0.57 3.42
C GLN A 34 -5.46 0.38 4.19
N GLN A 35 -6.62 0.71 3.59
CA GLN A 35 -7.92 0.57 4.23
C GLN A 35 -8.40 -0.89 4.31
N LEU A 36 -7.85 -1.78 3.48
CA LEU A 36 -8.20 -3.20 3.50
C LEU A 36 -7.40 -3.99 4.56
N ILE A 37 -6.20 -3.52 4.89
CA ILE A 37 -5.25 -4.24 5.77
C ILE A 37 -5.80 -4.46 7.19
N PRO A 38 -6.39 -3.46 7.88
CA PRO A 38 -6.95 -3.67 9.22
C PRO A 38 -7.99 -4.79 9.27
N ARG A 39 -8.82 -4.91 8.22
CA ARG A 39 -9.81 -5.98 8.11
C ARG A 39 -9.13 -7.34 8.03
N TYR A 40 -8.15 -7.51 7.14
CA TYR A 40 -7.42 -8.77 6.99
C TYR A 40 -6.66 -9.14 8.26
N CYS A 41 -5.97 -8.17 8.88
CA CYS A 41 -5.26 -8.38 10.14
C CYS A 41 -6.20 -8.82 11.26
N ASN A 42 -7.40 -8.25 11.35
CA ASN A 42 -8.40 -8.67 12.34
C ASN A 42 -8.90 -10.10 12.09
N GLU A 43 -9.23 -10.45 10.84
CA GLU A 43 -9.67 -11.80 10.47
C GLU A 43 -8.58 -12.86 10.73
N LEU A 44 -7.30 -12.48 10.55
CA LEU A 44 -6.13 -13.34 10.75
C LEU A 44 -5.53 -13.25 12.18
N LYS A 45 -6.12 -12.42 13.06
CA LYS A 45 -5.63 -12.17 14.44
C LYS A 45 -4.15 -11.76 14.51
N LEU A 46 -3.71 -10.92 13.57
CA LEU A 46 -2.32 -10.48 13.47
C LEU A 46 -2.01 -9.37 14.49
N PRO A 47 -0.75 -9.29 14.97
CA PRO A 47 -0.35 -8.24 15.89
C PRO A 47 -0.39 -6.86 15.24
N ARG A 48 -0.59 -5.83 16.07
CA ARG A 48 -0.69 -4.43 15.63
C ARG A 48 0.59 -3.96 14.91
N GLU A 49 1.74 -4.43 15.35
CA GLU A 49 3.04 -4.10 14.74
C GLU A 49 3.13 -4.58 13.28
N LEU A 50 2.62 -5.78 12.99
CA LEU A 50 2.54 -6.32 11.63
C LEU A 50 1.55 -5.51 10.79
N GLN A 51 0.38 -5.17 11.35
CA GLN A 51 -0.61 -4.32 10.68
C GLN A 51 -0.01 -2.96 10.29
N ASP A 52 0.64 -2.28 11.23
CA ASP A 52 1.26 -0.97 11.01
C ASP A 52 2.35 -1.05 9.93
N ALA A 53 3.20 -2.10 9.98
CA ALA A 53 4.22 -2.34 8.97
C ALA A 53 3.61 -2.59 7.58
N ALA A 54 2.59 -3.45 7.49
CA ALA A 54 1.92 -3.74 6.23
C ALA A 54 1.22 -2.50 5.63
N MET A 55 0.63 -1.64 6.47
CA MET A 55 0.02 -0.38 6.04
C MET A 55 1.07 0.59 5.48
N ALA A 56 2.24 0.69 6.13
CA ALA A 56 3.34 1.52 5.63
C ALA A 56 3.87 0.99 4.29
N ILE A 57 4.10 -0.33 4.18
CA ILE A 57 4.52 -0.96 2.93
C ILE A 57 3.51 -0.69 1.80
N ALA A 58 2.21 -0.80 2.08
CA ALA A 58 1.16 -0.51 1.11
C ALA A 58 1.18 0.96 0.64
N GLY A 59 1.34 1.90 1.57
CA GLY A 59 1.48 3.32 1.25
C GLY A 59 2.70 3.60 0.37
N ASN A 60 3.85 3.06 0.74
CA ASN A 60 5.09 3.20 -0.03
C ASN A 60 4.96 2.55 -1.41
N THR A 61 4.31 1.39 -1.50
CA THR A 61 4.05 0.68 -2.77
C THR A 61 3.20 1.50 -3.73
N THR A 62 2.17 2.16 -3.21
CA THR A 62 1.30 3.05 -4.00
C THR A 62 2.01 4.33 -4.38
N ALA A 63 2.70 4.98 -3.44
CA ALA A 63 3.40 6.25 -3.67
C ALA A 63 4.55 6.13 -4.69
N LEU A 64 5.26 4.99 -4.68
CA LEU A 64 6.38 4.72 -5.58
C LEU A 64 5.96 4.00 -6.88
N GLU A 65 4.65 3.76 -7.06
CA GLU A 65 4.09 3.05 -8.22
C GLU A 65 4.79 1.70 -8.54
N ILE A 66 5.22 0.95 -7.51
CA ILE A 66 5.97 -0.32 -7.71
C ILE A 66 5.14 -1.37 -8.46
N ILE A 67 3.82 -1.32 -8.31
CA ILE A 67 2.91 -2.29 -8.93
C ILE A 67 1.76 -1.55 -9.64
N PRO A 68 2.04 -0.93 -10.79
CA PRO A 68 1.10 -0.05 -11.46
C PRO A 68 -0.12 -0.83 -11.99
N GLY A 69 -1.29 -0.17 -11.96
CA GLY A 69 -2.53 -0.73 -12.52
C GLY A 69 -3.12 -1.92 -11.77
N ARG A 70 -2.65 -2.22 -10.54
CA ARG A 70 -3.25 -3.28 -9.71
C ARG A 70 -4.38 -2.75 -8.85
N LYS A 71 -5.37 -3.62 -8.60
CA LYS A 71 -6.47 -3.34 -7.69
C LYS A 71 -5.95 -3.19 -6.25
N PRO A 72 -6.59 -2.35 -5.42
CA PRO A 72 -6.20 -2.14 -4.02
C PRO A 72 -6.03 -3.42 -3.21
N GLN A 73 -6.94 -4.39 -3.41
CA GLN A 73 -6.91 -5.73 -2.82
C GLN A 73 -5.59 -6.49 -3.07
N VAL A 74 -5.03 -6.37 -4.29
CA VAL A 74 -3.77 -7.02 -4.64
C VAL A 74 -2.61 -6.35 -3.94
N VAL A 75 -2.59 -5.02 -3.91
CA VAL A 75 -1.54 -4.24 -3.23
C VAL A 75 -1.55 -4.50 -1.73
N SER A 76 -2.72 -4.55 -1.09
CA SER A 76 -2.85 -4.88 0.33
C SER A 76 -2.38 -6.30 0.65
N ALA A 77 -2.75 -7.28 -0.19
CA ALA A 77 -2.35 -8.68 0.00
C ALA A 77 -0.83 -8.86 -0.13
N LEU A 78 -0.23 -8.17 -1.10
CA LEU A 78 1.22 -8.18 -1.29
C LEU A 78 1.97 -7.49 -0.16
N SER A 79 1.41 -6.40 0.39
CA SER A 79 2.02 -5.70 1.52
C SER A 79 1.99 -6.54 2.80
N LEU A 80 0.90 -7.27 3.05
CA LEU A 80 0.83 -8.28 4.11
C LEU A 80 1.83 -9.41 3.90
N HIS A 81 1.92 -9.91 2.66
CA HIS A 81 2.87 -10.95 2.32
C HIS A 81 4.33 -10.48 2.40
N MET A 82 4.63 -9.20 2.22
CA MET A 82 5.97 -8.69 2.49
C MET A 82 6.21 -8.54 3.99
N ALA A 83 5.23 -8.01 4.73
CA ALA A 83 5.34 -7.81 6.17
C ALA A 83 5.55 -9.12 6.94
N HIS A 84 4.83 -10.20 6.60
CA HIS A 84 4.84 -11.44 7.41
C HIS A 84 6.23 -12.06 7.61
N TYR A 85 7.12 -11.86 6.64
CA TYR A 85 8.50 -12.33 6.69
C TYR A 85 9.25 -11.81 7.93
N PHE A 86 8.94 -10.58 8.37
CA PHE A 86 9.57 -9.96 9.54
C PHE A 86 8.88 -10.29 10.87
N PHE A 87 7.78 -11.04 10.82
CA PHE A 87 7.01 -11.42 12.01
C PHE A 87 6.83 -12.94 12.04
N PRO A 88 7.92 -13.72 12.22
CA PRO A 88 7.85 -15.20 12.19
C PRO A 88 6.95 -15.80 13.28
N ASN A 89 6.64 -15.03 14.32
CA ASN A 89 5.72 -15.43 15.40
C ASN A 89 4.25 -15.17 15.08
N ALA A 90 3.95 -14.39 14.03
CA ALA A 90 2.59 -14.25 13.53
C ALA A 90 2.31 -15.48 12.65
N ASP A 91 1.55 -16.44 13.20
CA ASP A 91 1.12 -17.68 12.51
C ASP A 91 0.33 -17.35 11.24
N LEU A 92 1.05 -17.01 10.17
CA LEU A 92 0.53 -16.44 8.93
C LEU A 92 1.30 -17.04 7.76
N SER A 93 0.62 -17.83 6.94
CA SER A 93 1.21 -18.37 5.71
C SER A 93 0.76 -17.59 4.46
N ARG A 94 1.52 -17.74 3.36
CA ARG A 94 1.10 -17.25 2.04
C ARG A 94 -0.28 -17.80 1.62
N ALA A 95 -0.59 -19.04 2.00
CA ALA A 95 -1.89 -19.66 1.72
C ALA A 95 -3.03 -19.01 2.51
N ASP A 96 -2.78 -18.62 3.78
CA ASP A 96 -3.77 -17.87 4.58
C ASP A 96 -4.03 -16.50 3.98
N ILE A 97 -2.97 -15.77 3.58
CA ILE A 97 -3.10 -14.47 2.90
C ILE A 97 -3.92 -14.64 1.62
N ALA A 98 -3.59 -15.64 0.79
CA ALA A 98 -4.33 -15.90 -0.45
C ALA A 98 -5.82 -16.20 -0.18
N ARG A 99 -6.11 -17.03 0.83
CA ARG A 99 -7.48 -17.39 1.23
C ARG A 99 -8.29 -16.19 1.70
N HIS A 100 -7.74 -15.36 2.59
CA HIS A 100 -8.47 -14.23 3.19
C HIS A 100 -8.57 -13.02 2.25
N THR A 101 -7.55 -12.80 1.43
CA THR A 101 -7.54 -11.66 0.50
C THR A 101 -8.20 -11.98 -0.83
N GLY A 102 -8.41 -13.26 -1.20
CA GLY A 102 -8.95 -13.67 -2.50
C GLY A 102 -7.96 -13.53 -3.67
N VAL A 103 -6.69 -13.29 -3.37
CA VAL A 103 -5.59 -13.22 -4.35
C VAL A 103 -4.94 -14.60 -4.48
N SER A 104 -4.53 -15.02 -5.67
CA SER A 104 -3.84 -16.32 -5.83
C SER A 104 -2.41 -16.29 -5.28
N GLU A 105 -1.91 -17.44 -4.80
CA GLU A 105 -0.51 -17.55 -4.38
C GLU A 105 0.49 -17.20 -5.50
N MET A 106 0.13 -17.49 -6.76
CA MET A 106 0.95 -17.10 -7.91
C MET A 106 1.04 -15.57 -8.06
N GLN A 107 -0.04 -14.84 -7.80
CA GLN A 107 -0.02 -13.38 -7.77
C GLN A 107 0.83 -12.86 -6.61
N LEU A 108 0.75 -13.49 -5.42
CA LEU A 108 1.61 -13.15 -4.28
C LEU A 108 3.09 -13.31 -4.63
N LYS A 109 3.47 -14.47 -5.19
CA LYS A 109 4.86 -14.74 -5.61
C LYS A 109 5.37 -13.76 -6.66
N ARG A 110 4.56 -13.46 -7.69
CA ARG A 110 4.94 -12.52 -8.76
C ARG A 110 5.07 -11.09 -8.24
N GLY A 111 4.13 -10.64 -7.42
CA GLY A 111 4.16 -9.29 -6.84
C GLY A 111 5.29 -9.11 -5.83
N HIS A 112 5.57 -10.13 -5.02
CA HIS A 112 6.70 -10.15 -4.11
C HIS A 112 8.02 -9.90 -4.83
N LYS A 113 8.24 -10.57 -5.96
CA LYS A 113 9.45 -10.36 -6.79
C LYS A 113 9.60 -8.92 -7.27
N LEU A 114 8.49 -8.22 -7.56
CA LEU A 114 8.51 -6.81 -7.95
C LEU A 114 8.85 -5.90 -6.76
N MET A 115 8.26 -6.17 -5.59
CA MET A 115 8.52 -5.40 -4.36
C MET A 115 9.94 -5.59 -3.85
N TYR A 116 10.46 -6.82 -3.96
CA TYR A 116 11.83 -7.15 -3.56
C TYR A 116 12.87 -6.26 -4.24
N GLY A 117 12.71 -5.94 -5.53
CA GLY A 117 13.66 -5.06 -6.23
C GLY A 117 13.71 -3.62 -5.69
N SER A 118 12.82 -3.23 -4.80
CA SER A 118 12.76 -1.89 -4.19
C SER A 118 12.52 -1.94 -2.68
N TRP A 119 12.90 -3.04 -2.03
CA TRP A 119 12.61 -3.29 -0.61
C TRP A 119 13.12 -2.16 0.30
N GLU A 120 14.29 -1.59 0.00
CA GLU A 120 14.88 -0.49 0.78
C GLU A 120 13.98 0.75 0.86
N LYS A 121 13.20 1.01 -0.19
CA LYS A 121 12.27 2.16 -0.23
C LYS A 121 10.89 1.81 0.31
N LEU A 122 10.55 0.52 0.34
CA LEU A 122 9.26 0.02 0.77
C LEU A 122 9.18 -0.21 2.27
N LEU A 123 10.25 -0.74 2.88
CA LEU A 123 10.23 -1.11 4.28
C LEU A 123 10.21 0.15 5.17
N PRO A 124 9.34 0.17 6.19
CA PRO A 124 9.31 1.24 7.16
C PRO A 124 10.53 1.16 8.10
N ASP A 125 10.86 2.29 8.73
CA ASP A 125 12.08 2.42 9.54
C ASP A 125 12.11 1.47 10.73
N ASN A 126 10.96 1.14 11.32
CA ASN A 126 10.88 0.18 12.43
C ASN A 126 11.40 -1.22 12.02
N ILE A 127 11.16 -1.65 10.79
CA ILE A 127 11.67 -2.94 10.26
C ILE A 127 13.17 -2.84 9.95
N LYS A 128 13.60 -1.72 9.37
CA LYS A 128 15.03 -1.48 9.06
C LYS A 128 15.90 -1.35 10.31
N GLN A 129 15.33 -0.90 11.41
CA GLN A 129 16.02 -0.77 12.69
C GLN A 129 16.07 -2.10 13.46
N SER A 130 15.09 -2.99 13.26
CA SER A 130 15.04 -4.29 13.94
C SER A 130 15.85 -5.39 13.24
N CYS A 131 16.18 -5.21 11.97
CA CYS A 131 16.86 -6.22 11.15
C CYS A 131 18.02 -5.56 10.37
N ASP A 132 19.17 -6.23 10.31
CA ASP A 132 20.24 -5.78 9.40
C ASP A 132 19.88 -6.09 7.93
N ALA A 133 20.56 -5.42 7.00
CA ALA A 133 20.26 -5.54 5.58
C ALA A 133 20.47 -6.96 5.04
N GLU A 134 21.44 -7.70 5.59
CA GLU A 134 21.72 -9.09 5.23
C GLU A 134 20.56 -10.00 5.61
N HIS A 135 20.04 -9.86 6.84
CA HIS A 135 18.86 -10.61 7.28
C HIS A 135 17.61 -10.22 6.49
N ILE A 136 17.41 -8.93 6.17
CA ILE A 136 16.27 -8.52 5.34
C ILE A 136 16.32 -9.19 3.96
N VAL A 137 17.50 -9.22 3.33
CA VAL A 137 17.69 -9.90 2.05
C VAL A 137 17.47 -11.40 2.19
N GLU A 138 18.00 -12.03 3.22
CA GLU A 138 17.83 -13.47 3.49
C GLU A 138 16.36 -13.85 3.63
N VAL A 139 15.60 -13.12 4.46
CA VAL A 139 14.20 -13.46 4.74
C VAL A 139 13.29 -13.14 3.54
N LEU A 140 13.61 -12.10 2.76
CA LEU A 140 12.85 -11.76 1.55
C LEU A 140 13.31 -12.54 0.29
N HIS A 141 14.40 -13.30 0.34
CA HIS A 141 14.81 -14.12 -0.80
C HIS A 141 13.99 -15.43 -0.82
N PRO A 142 13.22 -15.72 -1.89
CA PRO A 142 12.32 -16.87 -1.94
C PRO A 142 13.03 -18.22 -2.13
#